data_AF-A0A6A6JAR3-F1
#
_entry.id   AF-A0A6A6JAR3-F1
#
_cell.length_a   1.000
_cell.length_b   1.000
_cell.length_c   1.000
_cell.angle_alpha   90.00
_cell.angle_beta   90.00
_cell.angle_gamma   90.00
#
_symmetry.space_group_name_H-M   'P 1'
#
loop_
_entity.id
_entity.type
_entity.pdbx_description
1 polymer ?
#
loop_
_entity_poly.entity_id
_entity_poly.type
_entity_poly.pdbx_seq_one_letter_code
_entity_poly.pdbx_strand_id
1 'polypeptide(L)'
;MTPPKDIPGSTLRTVSTTLPISTSPTLSFHSRSASFQSRSARGSFADGGSGSFGSQAPTVASKLKPFDTKDIKVLLLENVNQSGVSLLKDQGYQVETFKGSLPEDELIERIRDVHVIGIRSKTKLTERVLSQARNLIVIGCFCIGTNQVDLEYAASKGIAVFNSPFSNSRSVAELVIGEIIMLARQLGDRSMELHNGTWNKVSKGCWEIRGKTLGIVGYGHIGSQLSVLAESMGMNVIYYDILTMMALGTAQQVKTLDELLEQADFVSLHVPETPETKNLIGKKELDKMKTGSYLINNARGSVVDIAALVEVMKDGKLAGAALDVYPNEPAGNGDYFNNELNPWTKDLQSLKNVILTPHIGGSTEEAQSAIGSEVGQALLRYVNEGITLGAVNLPEVNLRSAVTEEPNSLRVVYIHKNVPGVLRQVNGILSEHNVDKQMSDSRGDVAYLMADISNVREDEIRKLYQSLEDLPCKSPSCTPSGFVGLVTNPCNSMYSDKTTVLAGQLFESMVLLAFLYILEYSKTALFV
;
A
#
# COMPACT_ATOMS: atom_id res chain seq x y z
N MET A 1 -40.77 42.56 0.86
CA MET A 1 -39.68 43.28 0.16
C MET A 1 -39.64 42.77 -1.27
N THR A 2 -39.69 43.68 -2.24
CA THR A 2 -39.74 43.44 -3.69
C THR A 2 -38.49 42.73 -4.23
N PRO A 3 -38.58 41.90 -5.29
CA PRO A 3 -37.41 41.31 -5.95
C PRO A 3 -36.69 42.34 -6.85
N PRO A 4 -35.35 42.23 -7.03
CA PRO A 4 -34.56 43.22 -7.76
C PRO A 4 -34.77 43.15 -9.29
N LYS A 5 -34.77 44.32 -9.93
CA LYS A 5 -34.79 44.53 -11.39
C LYS A 5 -33.39 44.95 -11.87
N ASP A 6 -32.97 44.40 -13.01
CA ASP A 6 -31.72 44.77 -13.71
C ASP A 6 -31.78 46.16 -14.37
N ILE A 7 -30.62 46.82 -14.45
CA ILE A 7 -30.43 48.14 -15.08
C ILE A 7 -29.83 47.95 -16.49
N PRO A 8 -30.40 48.56 -17.56
CA PRO A 8 -29.85 48.49 -18.91
C PRO A 8 -28.92 49.68 -19.22
N GLY A 9 -27.77 49.40 -19.86
CA GLY A 9 -27.20 50.27 -20.89
C GLY A 9 -25.82 50.91 -20.68
N SER A 10 -24.87 50.44 -21.50
CA SER A 10 -23.88 51.21 -22.29
C SER A 10 -22.72 51.95 -21.59
N THR A 11 -21.48 51.56 -21.94
CA THR A 11 -20.61 52.44 -22.75
C THR A 11 -19.40 51.67 -23.31
N LEU A 12 -19.27 51.75 -24.64
CA LEU A 12 -18.12 51.30 -25.45
C LEU A 12 -16.89 52.18 -25.16
N ARG A 13 -15.71 51.56 -25.06
CA ARG A 13 -14.42 52.24 -25.25
C ARG A 13 -13.56 51.48 -26.25
N THR A 14 -13.24 52.18 -27.33
CA THR A 14 -12.31 51.82 -28.40
C THR A 14 -10.94 52.45 -28.10
N VAL A 15 -9.86 51.67 -28.07
CA VAL A 15 -8.46 52.15 -28.27
C VAL A 15 -7.67 50.95 -28.83
N SER A 16 -7.44 50.91 -30.14
CA SER A 16 -6.23 51.32 -30.87
C SER A 16 -5.08 50.30 -30.83
N THR A 17 -4.74 49.87 -32.04
CA THR A 17 -3.76 48.87 -32.47
C THR A 17 -2.33 49.41 -32.46
N THR A 18 -1.40 48.73 -31.80
CA THR A 18 0.02 48.68 -32.17
C THR A 18 0.64 47.33 -31.77
N LEU A 19 1.21 46.62 -32.76
CA LEU A 19 1.99 45.39 -32.60
C LEU A 19 3.49 45.72 -32.56
N PRO A 20 4.31 44.92 -31.86
CA PRO A 20 5.66 44.61 -32.30
C PRO A 20 5.75 43.15 -32.78
N ILE A 21 6.36 43.01 -33.96
CA ILE A 21 6.72 41.76 -34.62
C ILE A 21 7.73 40.97 -33.76
N SER A 22 7.43 39.70 -33.50
CA SER A 22 8.39 38.70 -33.02
C SER A 22 8.22 37.43 -33.86
N THR A 23 9.35 36.93 -34.38
CA THR A 23 9.43 35.83 -35.35
C THR A 23 9.67 34.49 -34.65
N SER A 24 8.72 33.55 -34.73
CA SER A 24 8.92 32.08 -34.71
C SER A 24 7.60 31.33 -34.96
N PRO A 25 7.61 30.11 -35.55
CA PRO A 25 6.50 29.58 -36.36
C PRO A 25 5.37 28.90 -35.56
N THR A 26 4.14 29.22 -35.92
CA THR A 26 2.90 28.66 -35.34
C THR A 26 2.38 27.48 -36.17
N LEU A 27 2.30 26.28 -35.56
CA LEU A 27 1.44 25.20 -36.03
C LEU A 27 0.15 25.23 -35.21
N SER A 28 -0.97 25.49 -35.86
CA SER A 28 -2.30 25.59 -35.28
C SER A 28 -3.09 24.30 -35.51
N PHE A 29 -3.40 23.56 -34.44
CA PHE A 29 -4.46 22.54 -34.44
C PHE A 29 -5.67 23.06 -33.68
N HIS A 30 -6.80 23.15 -34.38
CA HIS A 30 -8.11 23.47 -33.82
C HIS A 30 -8.76 22.20 -33.27
N SER A 31 -9.20 22.23 -32.01
CA SER A 31 -10.07 21.21 -31.41
C SER A 31 -11.54 21.47 -31.79
N ARG A 32 -12.21 20.45 -32.33
CA ARG A 32 -13.69 20.39 -32.34
C ARG A 32 -14.16 19.12 -31.64
N SER A 33 -15.04 19.32 -30.68
CA SER A 33 -15.85 18.30 -30.00
C SER A 33 -16.72 17.54 -31.00
N ALA A 34 -16.84 16.21 -30.84
CA ALA A 34 -17.92 15.46 -31.45
C ALA A 34 -18.31 14.24 -30.61
N SER A 35 -19.60 14.23 -30.33
CA SER A 35 -20.45 13.22 -29.70
C SER A 35 -20.36 11.82 -30.31
N PHE A 36 -20.49 10.84 -29.43
CA PHE A 36 -20.71 9.42 -29.71
C PHE A 36 -22.06 9.20 -30.42
N GLN A 37 -22.05 8.72 -31.67
CA GLN A 37 -23.22 8.08 -32.28
C GLN A 37 -22.79 6.89 -33.14
N SER A 38 -23.37 5.73 -32.81
CA SER A 38 -23.25 4.48 -33.54
C SER A 38 -23.87 4.61 -34.93
N ARG A 39 -23.21 4.08 -35.97
CA ARG A 39 -23.90 3.61 -37.18
C ARG A 39 -23.09 2.53 -37.90
N SER A 40 -23.73 1.38 -38.06
CA SER A 40 -23.37 0.30 -38.95
C SER A 40 -23.50 0.73 -40.42
N ALA A 41 -22.53 0.40 -41.27
CA ALA A 41 -22.75 0.33 -42.71
C ALA A 41 -21.82 -0.71 -43.35
N ARG A 42 -22.44 -1.70 -44.00
CA ARG A 42 -21.83 -2.64 -44.95
C ARG A 42 -21.48 -1.91 -46.24
N GLY A 43 -20.36 -2.26 -46.86
CA GLY A 43 -20.01 -1.93 -48.23
C GLY A 43 -18.82 -2.76 -48.74
N SER A 44 -19.11 -3.78 -49.55
CA SER A 44 -18.18 -4.51 -50.44
C SER A 44 -17.99 -3.67 -51.73
N PHE A 45 -16.85 -3.63 -52.44
CA PHE A 45 -16.13 -4.70 -53.14
C PHE A 45 -14.73 -4.23 -53.62
N ALA A 46 -13.77 -5.20 -53.67
CA ALA A 46 -12.61 -5.46 -54.55
C ALA A 46 -11.76 -4.30 -55.15
N ASP A 47 -10.43 -4.36 -55.27
CA ASP A 47 -9.56 -5.44 -55.74
C ASP A 47 -8.06 -5.14 -55.44
N GLY A 48 -7.22 -6.18 -55.37
CA GLY A 48 -5.78 -6.13 -55.69
C GLY A 48 -4.74 -6.00 -54.54
N GLY A 49 -3.96 -7.07 -54.33
CA GLY A 49 -2.57 -6.95 -53.82
C GLY A 49 -2.22 -7.78 -52.58
N SER A 50 -1.78 -9.01 -52.82
CA SER A 50 -1.24 -9.95 -51.84
C SER A 50 -0.04 -9.42 -51.04
N GLY A 51 -0.21 -9.33 -49.72
CA GLY A 51 0.86 -9.16 -48.74
C GLY A 51 0.41 -9.72 -47.40
N SER A 52 0.60 -11.03 -47.19
CA SER A 52 0.27 -11.71 -45.93
C SER A 52 1.29 -11.34 -44.85
N PHE A 53 1.11 -10.19 -44.20
CA PHE A 53 1.65 -9.98 -42.86
C PHE A 53 0.75 -10.72 -41.88
N GLY A 54 1.19 -11.91 -41.48
CA GLY A 54 0.57 -12.63 -40.37
C GLY A 54 0.63 -11.76 -39.12
N SER A 55 -0.52 -11.26 -38.69
CA SER A 55 -0.67 -10.69 -37.36
C SER A 55 -0.56 -11.85 -36.37
N GLN A 56 0.66 -12.10 -35.87
CA GLN A 56 0.79 -12.83 -34.62
C GLN A 56 0.05 -12.03 -33.56
N ALA A 57 -1.04 -12.59 -33.05
CA ALA A 57 -1.62 -12.15 -31.80
C ALA A 57 -0.51 -12.11 -30.74
N PRO A 58 -0.45 -11.10 -29.87
CA PRO A 58 0.53 -11.10 -28.79
C PRO A 58 0.37 -12.39 -28.00
N THR A 59 1.39 -13.24 -28.05
CA THR A 59 1.49 -14.46 -27.26
C THR A 59 1.43 -14.04 -25.80
N VAL A 60 0.32 -14.39 -25.13
CA VAL A 60 0.16 -14.19 -23.70
C VAL A 60 1.25 -15.02 -23.03
N ALA A 61 2.27 -14.37 -22.48
CA ALA A 61 3.32 -15.03 -21.72
C ALA A 61 2.70 -15.93 -20.66
N SER A 62 2.95 -17.25 -20.71
CA SER A 62 2.44 -18.15 -19.69
C SER A 62 3.26 -17.96 -18.42
N LYS A 63 2.58 -17.61 -17.33
CA LYS A 63 3.20 -17.32 -16.03
C LYS A 63 3.93 -18.55 -15.49
N LEU A 64 5.11 -18.33 -14.91
CA LEU A 64 5.79 -19.31 -14.09
C LEU A 64 4.87 -19.75 -12.94
N LYS A 65 4.84 -21.06 -12.64
CA LYS A 65 3.99 -21.64 -11.59
C LYS A 65 4.82 -22.60 -10.75
N PRO A 66 5.24 -22.21 -9.55
CA PRO A 66 6.11 -23.04 -8.72
C PRO A 66 5.44 -24.28 -8.12
N PHE A 67 4.12 -24.26 -8.00
CA PHE A 67 3.34 -25.29 -7.30
C PHE A 67 2.07 -25.63 -8.09
N ASP A 68 1.45 -26.80 -7.83
CA ASP A 68 0.06 -27.00 -8.27
C ASP A 68 -0.78 -25.94 -7.57
N THR A 69 -1.39 -25.05 -8.36
CA THR A 69 -2.17 -23.90 -7.87
C THR A 69 -3.25 -24.30 -6.86
N LYS A 70 -3.69 -25.56 -6.90
CA LYS A 70 -4.66 -26.12 -5.96
C LYS A 70 -4.10 -26.32 -4.55
N ASP A 71 -2.80 -26.35 -4.30
CA ASP A 71 -2.25 -26.61 -2.97
C ASP A 71 -2.06 -25.33 -2.12
N ILE A 72 -2.09 -24.16 -2.76
CA ILE A 72 -1.93 -22.87 -2.09
C ILE A 72 -3.22 -22.46 -1.39
N LYS A 73 -3.19 -22.53 -0.06
CA LYS A 73 -4.26 -22.03 0.82
C LYS A 73 -4.04 -20.56 1.18
N VAL A 74 -5.05 -19.74 0.86
CA VAL A 74 -5.08 -18.31 1.10
C VAL A 74 -6.18 -18.00 2.12
N LEU A 75 -5.82 -17.37 3.23
CA LEU A 75 -6.77 -16.90 4.24
C LEU A 75 -6.86 -15.38 4.19
N LEU A 76 -8.03 -14.82 3.88
CA LEU A 76 -8.27 -13.38 3.87
C LEU A 76 -9.24 -12.99 4.99
N LEU A 77 -8.81 -12.10 5.87
CA LEU A 77 -9.57 -11.65 7.05
C LEU A 77 -10.07 -10.21 6.88
N GLU A 78 -11.04 -9.81 7.71
CA GLU A 78 -11.54 -8.43 7.80
C GLU A 78 -12.18 -7.86 6.52
N ASN A 79 -12.83 -8.73 5.74
CA ASN A 79 -13.58 -8.38 4.54
C ASN A 79 -12.72 -7.63 3.50
N VAL A 80 -11.60 -8.24 3.08
CA VAL A 80 -10.78 -7.75 1.96
C VAL A 80 -11.65 -7.52 0.73
N ASN A 81 -11.37 -6.43 -0.01
CA ASN A 81 -12.14 -6.05 -1.20
C ASN A 81 -12.14 -7.17 -2.25
N GLN A 82 -13.26 -7.30 -2.97
CA GLN A 82 -13.47 -8.32 -3.98
C GLN A 82 -12.41 -8.28 -5.10
N SER A 83 -11.82 -7.12 -5.41
CA SER A 83 -10.74 -6.99 -6.40
C SER A 83 -9.55 -7.91 -6.07
N GLY A 84 -9.08 -7.89 -4.82
CA GLY A 84 -8.00 -8.75 -4.35
C GLY A 84 -8.40 -10.22 -4.26
N VAL A 85 -9.63 -10.49 -3.81
CA VAL A 85 -10.17 -11.87 -3.72
C VAL A 85 -10.24 -12.51 -5.11
N SER A 86 -10.79 -11.80 -6.10
CA SER A 86 -10.91 -12.30 -7.47
C SER A 86 -9.54 -12.54 -8.11
N LEU A 87 -8.57 -11.63 -7.94
CA LEU A 87 -7.21 -11.81 -8.46
C LEU A 87 -6.55 -13.12 -7.98
N LEU A 88 -6.71 -13.45 -6.69
CA LEU A 88 -6.16 -14.67 -6.11
C LEU A 88 -6.93 -15.93 -6.56
N LYS A 89 -8.26 -15.85 -6.65
CA LYS A 89 -9.10 -16.95 -7.16
C LYS A 89 -8.84 -17.25 -8.64
N ASP A 90 -8.63 -16.21 -9.46
CA ASP A 90 -8.37 -16.34 -10.90
C ASP A 90 -7.03 -17.03 -11.20
N GLN A 91 -6.11 -17.08 -10.22
CA GLN A 91 -4.90 -17.91 -10.34
C GLN A 91 -5.13 -19.40 -9.99
N GLY A 92 -6.28 -19.76 -9.43
CA GLY A 92 -6.63 -21.13 -9.04
C GLY A 92 -6.33 -21.48 -7.58
N TYR A 93 -6.02 -20.49 -6.73
CA TYR A 93 -5.73 -20.73 -5.30
C TYR A 93 -6.98 -21.06 -4.48
N GLN A 94 -6.80 -21.80 -3.37
CA GLN A 94 -7.86 -22.05 -2.39
C GLN A 94 -8.03 -20.83 -1.48
N VAL A 95 -8.96 -19.94 -1.82
CA VAL A 95 -9.19 -18.68 -1.08
C VAL A 95 -10.38 -18.81 -0.12
N GLU A 96 -10.10 -18.74 1.18
CA GLU A 96 -11.09 -18.61 2.25
C GLU A 96 -11.17 -17.15 2.72
N THR A 97 -12.38 -16.61 2.88
CA THR A 97 -12.60 -15.22 3.27
C THR A 97 -13.46 -15.10 4.52
N PHE A 98 -13.08 -14.20 5.41
CA PHE A 98 -13.80 -13.87 6.64
C PHE A 98 -14.14 -12.39 6.70
N LYS A 99 -15.35 -12.09 7.21
CA LYS A 99 -15.82 -10.70 7.34
C LYS A 99 -15.15 -9.95 8.49
N GLY A 100 -14.79 -10.66 9.56
CA GLY A 100 -14.20 -10.07 10.77
C GLY A 100 -12.73 -10.43 10.94
N SER A 101 -12.12 -9.86 11.99
CA SER A 101 -10.89 -10.38 12.59
C SER A 101 -11.21 -11.60 13.45
N LEU A 102 -10.25 -12.50 13.58
CA LEU A 102 -10.36 -13.67 14.46
C LEU A 102 -9.70 -13.39 15.82
N PRO A 103 -10.22 -13.95 16.92
CA PRO A 103 -9.48 -14.01 18.18
C PRO A 103 -8.14 -14.74 18.01
N GLU A 104 -7.16 -14.43 18.85
CA GLU A 104 -5.79 -14.93 18.70
C GLU A 104 -5.70 -16.46 18.69
N ASP A 105 -6.42 -17.15 19.59
CA ASP A 105 -6.37 -18.61 19.69
C ASP A 105 -6.99 -19.29 18.45
N GLU A 106 -8.09 -18.75 17.92
CA GLU A 106 -8.70 -19.25 16.66
C GLU A 106 -7.80 -18.96 15.46
N LEU A 107 -7.16 -17.80 15.44
CA LEU A 107 -6.19 -17.44 14.40
C LEU A 107 -5.00 -18.41 14.37
N ILE A 108 -4.50 -18.81 15.55
CA ILE A 108 -3.44 -19.81 15.70
C ILE A 108 -3.84 -21.16 15.10
N GLU A 109 -5.09 -21.59 15.28
CA GLU A 109 -5.56 -22.86 14.72
C GLU A 109 -5.60 -22.80 13.19
N ARG A 110 -6.12 -21.71 12.63
CA ARG A 110 -6.29 -21.55 11.18
C ARG A 110 -4.96 -21.34 10.44
N ILE A 111 -4.03 -20.57 11.02
CA ILE A 111 -2.80 -20.16 10.31
C ILE A 111 -1.82 -21.31 10.06
N ARG A 112 -1.96 -22.43 10.78
CA ARG A 112 -1.05 -23.60 10.71
C ARG A 112 -0.83 -24.13 9.30
N ASP A 113 -1.90 -24.20 8.51
CA ASP A 113 -1.90 -24.80 7.17
C ASP A 113 -1.96 -23.76 6.04
N VAL A 114 -1.89 -22.47 6.36
CA VAL A 114 -2.06 -21.37 5.40
C VAL A 114 -0.71 -20.99 4.80
N HIS A 115 -0.70 -20.74 3.48
CA HIS A 115 0.48 -20.29 2.75
C HIS A 115 0.51 -18.77 2.58
N VAL A 116 -0.67 -18.18 2.38
CA VAL A 116 -0.84 -16.73 2.19
C VAL A 116 -1.89 -16.23 3.16
N ILE A 117 -1.57 -15.22 3.97
CA ILE A 117 -2.56 -14.56 4.82
C ILE A 117 -2.74 -13.10 4.40
N GLY A 118 -3.99 -12.67 4.24
CA GLY A 118 -4.37 -11.29 4.00
C GLY A 118 -5.12 -10.74 5.21
N ILE A 119 -4.65 -9.63 5.75
CA ILE A 119 -5.25 -8.98 6.93
C ILE A 119 -5.49 -7.49 6.66
N ARG A 120 -6.24 -6.82 7.55
CA ARG A 120 -6.32 -5.35 7.59
C ARG A 120 -5.78 -4.86 8.93
N SER A 121 -6.42 -3.87 9.55
CA SER A 121 -5.88 -3.17 10.71
C SER A 121 -6.18 -3.83 12.06
N LYS A 122 -7.15 -4.74 12.17
CA LYS A 122 -7.58 -5.32 13.45
C LYS A 122 -6.85 -6.60 13.80
N THR A 123 -6.53 -7.44 12.82
CA THR A 123 -5.85 -8.72 13.08
C THR A 123 -4.41 -8.48 13.46
N LYS A 124 -3.98 -9.02 14.61
CA LYS A 124 -2.60 -8.91 15.09
C LYS A 124 -1.83 -10.19 14.80
N LEU A 125 -0.76 -10.09 14.01
CA LEU A 125 0.17 -11.17 13.73
C LEU A 125 1.42 -11.01 14.60
N THR A 126 1.30 -11.45 15.85
CA THR A 126 2.39 -11.45 16.83
C THR A 126 3.33 -12.63 16.60
N GLU A 127 4.52 -12.61 17.21
CA GLU A 127 5.43 -13.77 17.28
C GLU A 127 4.70 -15.06 17.69
N ARG A 128 3.80 -14.99 18.69
CA ARG A 128 3.02 -16.16 19.14
C ARG A 128 2.20 -16.77 18.01
N VAL A 129 1.51 -15.94 17.21
CA VAL A 129 0.72 -16.41 16.06
C VAL A 129 1.63 -16.94 14.95
N LEU A 130 2.66 -16.16 14.58
CA LEU A 130 3.56 -16.50 13.48
C LEU A 130 4.40 -17.75 13.76
N SER A 131 4.72 -18.04 15.03
CA SER A 131 5.42 -19.27 15.42
C SER A 131 4.66 -20.56 15.12
N GLN A 132 3.33 -20.48 14.98
CA GLN A 132 2.47 -21.62 14.70
C GLN A 132 2.20 -21.78 13.20
N ALA A 133 2.59 -20.80 12.38
CA ALA A 133 2.41 -20.80 10.94
C ALA A 133 3.51 -21.63 10.26
N ARG A 134 3.21 -22.89 9.91
CA ARG A 134 4.23 -23.83 9.39
C ARG A 134 4.54 -23.62 7.91
N ASN A 135 3.53 -23.23 7.13
CA ASN A 135 3.61 -23.16 5.67
C ASN A 135 3.52 -21.72 5.15
N LEU A 136 3.48 -20.72 6.04
CA LEU A 136 3.24 -19.34 5.67
C LEU A 136 4.46 -18.76 4.96
N ILE A 137 4.28 -18.28 3.73
CA ILE A 137 5.34 -17.70 2.91
C ILE A 137 5.20 -16.19 2.77
N VAL A 138 3.97 -15.67 2.85
CA VAL A 138 3.70 -14.24 2.62
C VAL A 138 2.47 -13.73 3.37
N ILE A 139 2.57 -12.48 3.82
CA ILE A 139 1.53 -11.71 4.48
C ILE A 139 1.18 -10.50 3.61
N GLY A 140 -0.10 -10.32 3.30
CA GLY A 140 -0.64 -9.13 2.67
C GLY A 140 -1.37 -8.26 3.69
N CYS A 141 -0.82 -7.10 4.01
CA CYS A 141 -1.54 -6.06 4.73
C CYS A 141 -2.37 -5.26 3.72
N PHE A 142 -3.68 -5.55 3.65
CA PHE A 142 -4.66 -4.83 2.84
C PHE A 142 -5.03 -3.48 3.50
N CYS A 143 -4.00 -2.72 3.86
CA CYS A 143 -4.04 -1.39 4.44
C CYS A 143 -2.67 -0.71 4.23
N ILE A 144 -2.58 0.56 4.62
CA ILE A 144 -1.35 1.35 4.50
C ILE A 144 -0.36 0.95 5.59
N GLY A 145 -0.82 0.92 6.85
CA GLY A 145 0.01 0.58 8.01
C GLY A 145 0.26 -0.92 8.15
N THR A 146 1.36 -1.26 8.82
CA THR A 146 1.79 -2.64 9.10
C THR A 146 2.08 -2.88 10.59
N ASN A 147 1.67 -1.95 11.46
CA ASN A 147 1.92 -1.98 12.92
C ASN A 147 1.35 -3.23 13.62
N GLN A 148 0.35 -3.86 13.00
CA GLN A 148 -0.31 -5.06 13.48
C GLN A 148 0.47 -6.35 13.16
N VAL A 149 1.61 -6.27 12.46
CA VAL A 149 2.46 -7.41 12.10
C VAL A 149 3.83 -7.26 12.75
N ASP A 150 4.31 -8.33 13.37
CA ASP A 150 5.70 -8.41 13.82
C ASP A 150 6.63 -8.62 12.61
N LEU A 151 7.12 -7.50 12.05
CA LEU A 151 7.93 -7.49 10.84
C LEU A 151 9.29 -8.16 11.02
N GLU A 152 9.89 -8.00 12.20
CA GLU A 152 11.20 -8.57 12.53
C GLU A 152 11.11 -10.09 12.66
N TYR A 153 10.12 -10.58 13.40
CA TYR A 153 9.89 -12.01 13.51
C TYR A 153 9.53 -12.63 12.15
N ALA A 154 8.66 -11.99 11.37
CA ALA A 154 8.31 -12.43 10.01
C ALA A 154 9.56 -12.53 9.11
N ALA A 155 10.43 -11.51 9.13
CA ALA A 155 11.67 -11.51 8.36
C ALA A 155 12.63 -12.64 8.80
N SER A 156 12.74 -12.90 10.12
CA SER A 156 13.59 -13.97 10.66
C SER A 156 13.15 -15.37 10.21
N LYS A 157 11.88 -15.53 9.86
CA LYS A 157 11.29 -16.76 9.31
C LYS A 157 11.20 -16.77 7.78
N GLY A 158 11.73 -15.74 7.12
CA GLY A 158 11.70 -15.62 5.66
C GLY A 158 10.30 -15.31 5.09
N ILE A 159 9.38 -14.80 5.91
CA ILE A 159 8.01 -14.48 5.52
C ILE A 159 7.96 -13.05 5.00
N ALA A 160 7.60 -12.88 3.72
CA ALA A 160 7.48 -11.55 3.12
C ALA A 160 6.20 -10.84 3.59
N VAL A 161 6.28 -9.53 3.84
CA VAL A 161 5.12 -8.69 4.18
C VAL A 161 4.97 -7.60 3.13
N PHE A 162 3.80 -7.51 2.52
CA PHE A 162 3.45 -6.46 1.55
C PHE A 162 2.32 -5.59 2.09
N ASN A 163 2.33 -4.30 1.75
CA ASN A 163 1.25 -3.36 2.02
C ASN A 163 0.87 -2.58 0.75
N SER A 164 0.02 -1.57 0.89
CA SER A 164 -0.38 -0.68 -0.19
C SER A 164 -0.20 0.78 0.26
N PRO A 165 1.04 1.32 0.20
CA PRO A 165 1.38 2.58 0.85
C PRO A 165 0.78 3.82 0.18
N PHE A 166 0.39 3.74 -1.10
CA PHE A 166 0.02 4.90 -1.90
C PHE A 166 -1.43 4.90 -2.39
N SER A 167 -2.18 3.79 -2.24
CA SER A 167 -3.53 3.66 -2.81
C SER A 167 -4.58 4.61 -2.23
N ASN A 168 -4.31 5.24 -1.08
CA ASN A 168 -5.21 6.23 -0.48
C ASN A 168 -4.85 7.69 -0.82
N SER A 169 -3.80 7.93 -1.62
CA SER A 169 -3.27 9.28 -1.82
C SER A 169 -4.32 10.25 -2.36
N ARG A 170 -5.19 9.77 -3.26
CA ARG A 170 -6.28 10.56 -3.81
C ARG A 170 -7.34 10.90 -2.78
N SER A 171 -7.80 9.92 -2.02
CA SER A 171 -8.86 10.13 -1.03
C SER A 171 -8.45 11.16 0.03
N VAL A 172 -7.22 11.10 0.51
CA VAL A 172 -6.71 12.08 1.47
C VAL A 172 -6.64 13.47 0.85
N ALA A 173 -6.12 13.61 -0.37
CA ALA A 173 -6.03 14.90 -1.04
C ALA A 173 -7.41 15.53 -1.30
N GLU A 174 -8.41 14.73 -1.67
CA GLU A 174 -9.79 15.20 -1.85
C GLU A 174 -10.43 15.63 -0.53
N LEU A 175 -10.22 14.87 0.55
CA LEU A 175 -10.71 15.22 1.88
C LEU A 175 -10.15 16.58 2.33
N VAL A 176 -8.85 16.79 2.17
CA VAL A 176 -8.20 18.06 2.55
C VAL A 176 -8.78 19.25 1.80
N ILE A 177 -9.04 19.12 0.49
CA ILE A 177 -9.69 20.19 -0.29
C ILE A 177 -11.10 20.46 0.24
N GLY A 178 -11.86 19.42 0.57
CA GLY A 178 -13.16 19.54 1.22
C GLY A 178 -13.08 20.30 2.54
N GLU A 179 -12.15 19.90 3.41
CA GLU A 179 -11.90 20.54 4.71
C GLU A 179 -11.49 22.00 4.58
N ILE A 180 -10.59 22.34 3.64
CA ILE A 180 -10.19 23.73 3.36
C ILE A 180 -11.43 24.58 3.05
N ILE A 181 -12.31 24.10 2.17
CA ILE A 181 -13.54 24.82 1.81
C ILE A 181 -14.50 24.91 3.01
N MET A 182 -14.68 23.81 3.74
CA MET A 182 -15.58 23.76 4.89
C MET A 182 -15.12 24.70 6.02
N LEU A 183 -13.83 24.70 6.35
CA LEU A 183 -13.23 25.57 7.35
C LEU A 183 -13.30 27.05 6.94
N ALA A 184 -12.96 27.36 5.68
CA ALA A 184 -13.02 28.71 5.14
C ALA A 184 -14.44 29.31 5.19
N ARG A 185 -15.47 28.45 5.16
CA ARG A 185 -16.88 28.83 5.13
C ARG A 185 -17.62 28.57 6.44
N GLN A 186 -16.91 28.04 7.45
CA GLN A 186 -17.48 27.61 8.74
C GLN A 186 -18.65 26.63 8.57
N LEU A 187 -18.64 25.82 7.51
CA LEU A 187 -19.82 25.09 7.06
C LEU A 187 -20.35 24.10 8.12
N GLY A 188 -19.44 23.42 8.84
CA GLY A 188 -19.80 22.48 9.90
C GLY A 188 -20.64 23.14 11.01
N ASP A 189 -20.13 24.24 11.57
CA ASP A 189 -20.83 25.01 12.60
C ASP A 189 -22.19 25.51 12.11
N ARG A 190 -22.25 26.09 10.91
CA ARG A 190 -23.49 26.65 10.34
C ARG A 190 -24.54 25.57 10.10
N SER A 191 -24.10 24.38 9.69
CA SER A 191 -24.98 23.21 9.54
C SER A 191 -25.54 22.79 10.89
N MET A 192 -24.69 22.65 11.91
CA MET A 192 -25.09 22.26 13.26
C MET A 192 -26.05 23.27 13.91
N GLU A 193 -25.83 24.57 13.70
CA GLU A 193 -26.74 25.62 14.15
C GLU A 193 -28.15 25.43 13.55
N LEU A 194 -28.26 25.18 12.24
CA LEU A 194 -29.54 24.95 11.57
C LEU A 194 -30.21 23.64 12.03
N HIS A 195 -29.45 22.56 12.21
CA HIS A 195 -29.96 21.31 12.78
C HIS A 195 -30.55 21.50 14.19
N ASN A 196 -30.00 22.45 14.96
CA ASN A 196 -30.50 22.85 16.27
C ASN A 196 -31.56 23.97 16.22
N GLY A 197 -32.09 24.30 15.04
CA GLY A 197 -33.14 25.30 14.85
C GLY A 197 -32.67 26.76 14.92
N THR A 198 -31.37 27.01 14.96
CA THR A 198 -30.78 28.35 15.00
C THR A 198 -30.45 28.85 13.59
N TRP A 199 -31.09 29.94 13.16
CA TRP A 199 -30.78 30.59 11.89
C TRP A 199 -29.72 31.68 12.06
N ASN A 200 -28.46 31.40 11.68
CA ASN A 200 -27.33 32.32 11.85
C ASN A 200 -26.66 32.67 10.50
N LYS A 201 -27.23 33.63 9.78
CA LYS A 201 -26.72 34.08 8.47
C LYS A 201 -25.68 35.19 8.65
N VAL A 202 -24.40 34.83 8.59
CA VAL A 202 -23.27 35.77 8.70
C VAL A 202 -22.21 35.55 7.62
N SER A 203 -21.54 36.64 7.21
CA SER A 203 -20.40 36.61 6.29
C SER A 203 -19.06 36.86 6.97
N LYS A 204 -19.07 37.34 8.23
CA LYS A 204 -17.85 37.66 8.97
C LYS A 204 -17.04 36.39 9.22
N GLY A 205 -15.77 36.40 8.82
CA GLY A 205 -14.86 35.25 8.97
C GLY A 205 -15.07 34.14 7.95
N CYS A 206 -15.86 34.38 6.89
CA CYS A 206 -16.06 33.44 5.79
C CYS A 206 -15.32 33.92 4.55
N TRP A 207 -14.59 33.03 3.88
CA TRP A 207 -13.67 33.38 2.79
C TRP A 207 -13.86 32.51 1.55
N GLU A 208 -13.60 33.09 0.38
CA GLU A 208 -13.23 32.30 -0.80
C GLU A 208 -11.79 31.81 -0.65
N ILE A 209 -11.55 30.55 -1.05
CA ILE A 209 -10.22 29.93 -1.03
C ILE A 209 -9.35 30.40 -2.20
N ARG A 210 -9.97 30.88 -3.28
CA ARG A 210 -9.27 31.46 -4.43
C ARG A 210 -8.39 32.64 -3.98
N GLY A 211 -7.14 32.63 -4.44
CA GLY A 211 -6.12 33.62 -4.10
C GLY A 211 -5.53 33.47 -2.69
N LYS A 212 -5.97 32.49 -1.90
CA LYS A 212 -5.34 32.14 -0.62
C LYS A 212 -4.11 31.26 -0.84
N THR A 213 -3.20 31.30 0.11
CA THR A 213 -1.97 30.49 0.08
C THR A 213 -2.16 29.21 0.88
N LEU A 214 -1.99 28.06 0.22
CA LEU A 214 -1.87 26.75 0.85
C LEU A 214 -0.39 26.44 1.07
N GLY A 215 0.00 26.24 2.32
CA GLY A 215 1.29 25.72 2.73
C GLY A 215 1.21 24.21 2.96
N ILE A 216 1.98 23.44 2.20
CA ILE A 216 2.05 21.98 2.31
C ILE A 216 3.36 21.59 3.02
N VAL A 217 3.25 20.91 4.16
CA VAL A 217 4.42 20.36 4.88
C VAL A 217 4.53 18.87 4.54
N GLY A 218 5.56 18.51 3.76
CA GLY A 218 5.74 17.19 3.16
C GLY A 218 5.17 17.13 1.73
N TYR A 219 6.05 17.13 0.73
CA TYR A 219 5.69 17.19 -0.69
C TYR A 219 5.85 15.83 -1.39
N GLY A 220 5.42 14.77 -0.72
CA GLY A 220 5.39 13.39 -1.24
C GLY A 220 4.16 13.12 -2.12
N HIS A 221 3.71 11.86 -2.14
CA HIS A 221 2.58 11.40 -2.96
C HIS A 221 1.29 12.19 -2.72
N ILE A 222 0.93 12.42 -1.45
CA ILE A 222 -0.30 13.16 -1.09
C ILE A 222 -0.13 14.66 -1.34
N GLY A 223 0.96 15.24 -0.84
CA GLY A 223 1.22 16.68 -0.95
C GLY A 223 1.29 17.18 -2.39
N SER A 224 1.95 16.43 -3.27
CA SER A 224 2.04 16.76 -4.71
C SER A 224 0.69 16.60 -5.43
N GLN A 225 -0.17 15.68 -5.01
CA GLN A 225 -1.50 15.57 -5.59
C GLN A 225 -2.44 16.68 -5.08
N LEU A 226 -2.31 17.03 -3.79
CA LEU A 226 -3.04 18.13 -3.18
C LEU A 226 -2.70 19.46 -3.86
N SER A 227 -1.43 19.72 -4.19
CA SER A 227 -1.03 20.96 -4.86
C SER A 227 -1.75 21.16 -6.19
N VAL A 228 -1.83 20.12 -7.01
CA VAL A 228 -2.55 20.16 -8.29
C VAL A 228 -4.03 20.50 -8.11
N LEU A 229 -4.68 19.91 -7.10
CA LEU A 229 -6.08 20.20 -6.80
C LEU A 229 -6.29 21.62 -6.27
N ALA A 230 -5.42 22.08 -5.37
CA ALA A 230 -5.49 23.42 -4.80
C ALA A 230 -5.27 24.51 -5.87
N GLU A 231 -4.30 24.31 -6.77
CA GLU A 231 -4.05 25.21 -7.91
C GLU A 231 -5.25 25.25 -8.87
N SER A 232 -5.89 24.11 -9.13
CA SER A 232 -7.10 24.07 -9.98
C SER A 232 -8.26 24.87 -9.39
N MET A 233 -8.28 25.07 -8.07
CA MET A 233 -9.24 25.90 -7.33
C MET A 233 -8.78 27.36 -7.19
N GLY A 234 -7.64 27.72 -7.79
CA GLY A 234 -7.08 29.06 -7.80
C GLY A 234 -6.36 29.46 -6.51
N MET A 235 -5.88 28.51 -5.71
CA MET A 235 -4.99 28.78 -4.57
C MET A 235 -3.55 28.95 -5.04
N ASN A 236 -2.76 29.73 -4.30
CA ASN A 236 -1.31 29.74 -4.43
C ASN A 236 -0.74 28.61 -3.57
N VAL A 237 0.16 27.79 -4.11
CA VAL A 237 0.73 26.67 -3.34
C VAL A 237 2.21 26.91 -3.05
N ILE A 238 2.55 26.85 -1.77
CA ILE A 238 3.93 26.76 -1.30
C ILE A 238 4.11 25.45 -0.53
N TYR A 239 5.31 24.90 -0.54
CA TYR A 239 5.58 23.67 0.19
C TYR A 239 6.96 23.66 0.83
N TYR A 240 7.05 22.95 1.95
CA TYR A 240 8.30 22.67 2.64
C TYR A 240 8.50 21.16 2.68
N ASP A 241 9.69 20.73 2.27
CA ASP A 241 10.16 19.36 2.38
C ASP A 241 11.67 19.41 2.70
N ILE A 242 12.16 18.40 3.43
CA ILE A 242 13.58 18.27 3.76
C ILE A 242 14.41 17.90 2.53
N LEU A 243 13.77 17.29 1.52
CA LEU A 243 14.37 16.99 0.23
C LEU A 243 14.02 18.09 -0.78
N THR A 244 14.95 18.37 -1.69
CA THR A 244 14.63 19.18 -2.87
C THR A 244 13.71 18.38 -3.78
N MET A 245 12.46 18.83 -3.95
CA MET A 245 11.47 18.15 -4.75
C MET A 245 11.22 18.90 -6.05
N MET A 246 10.85 18.18 -7.10
CA MET A 246 10.42 18.82 -8.34
C MET A 246 8.97 19.31 -8.16
N ALA A 247 8.77 20.62 -8.23
CA ALA A 247 7.44 21.21 -8.17
C ALA A 247 6.56 20.72 -9.34
N LEU A 248 5.26 20.61 -9.05
CA LEU A 248 4.24 20.41 -10.08
C LEU A 248 3.47 21.72 -10.24
N GLY A 249 3.14 22.08 -11.48
CA GLY A 249 2.39 23.30 -11.76
C GLY A 249 3.15 24.55 -11.35
N THR A 250 2.51 25.41 -10.55
CA THR A 250 3.08 26.66 -10.05
C THR A 250 3.56 26.59 -8.60
N ALA A 251 3.54 25.40 -7.99
CA ALA A 251 3.90 25.20 -6.60
C ALA A 251 5.35 25.60 -6.36
N GLN A 252 5.63 26.24 -5.23
CA GLN A 252 6.99 26.73 -4.92
C GLN A 252 7.52 26.11 -3.64
N GLN A 253 8.73 25.57 -3.70
CA GLN A 253 9.43 25.11 -2.50
C GLN A 253 9.96 26.32 -1.74
N VAL A 254 9.64 26.41 -0.45
CA VAL A 254 10.25 27.37 0.48
C VAL A 254 11.40 26.71 1.23
N LYS A 255 12.37 27.51 1.69
CA LYS A 255 13.63 26.98 2.25
C LYS A 255 13.46 26.47 3.67
N THR A 256 12.52 27.01 4.42
CA THR A 256 12.33 26.69 5.84
C THR A 256 10.86 26.50 6.17
N LEU A 257 10.59 25.70 7.20
CA LEU A 257 9.23 25.54 7.73
C LEU A 257 8.67 26.87 8.24
N ASP A 258 9.50 27.67 8.90
CA ASP A 258 9.10 29.00 9.41
C ASP A 258 8.56 29.90 8.30
N GLU A 259 9.27 29.97 7.17
CA GLU A 259 8.86 30.75 6.00
C GLU A 259 7.51 30.29 5.44
N LEU A 260 7.21 28.98 5.50
CA LEU A 260 5.91 28.43 5.09
C LEU A 260 4.79 28.90 6.03
N LEU A 261 5.00 28.74 7.34
CA LEU A 261 4.00 29.02 8.36
C LEU A 261 3.63 30.51 8.40
N GLU A 262 4.60 31.40 8.17
CA GLU A 262 4.39 32.85 8.14
C GLU A 262 3.61 33.34 6.90
N GLN A 263 3.61 32.57 5.80
CA GLN A 263 2.97 32.96 4.53
C GLN A 263 1.60 32.30 4.30
N ALA A 264 1.43 31.07 4.78
CA ALA A 264 0.27 30.23 4.47
C ALA A 264 -1.02 30.66 5.21
N ASP A 265 -2.12 30.75 4.47
CA ASP A 265 -3.47 30.91 5.04
C ASP A 265 -4.01 29.57 5.55
N PHE A 266 -3.66 28.47 4.86
CA PHE A 266 -3.97 27.10 5.23
C PHE A 266 -2.66 26.32 5.29
N VAL A 267 -2.43 25.59 6.38
CA VAL A 267 -1.28 24.68 6.51
C VAL A 267 -1.81 23.25 6.54
N SER A 268 -1.35 22.40 5.63
CA SER A 268 -1.70 20.98 5.58
C SER A 268 -0.47 20.11 5.74
N LEU A 269 -0.55 19.12 6.64
CA LEU A 269 0.56 18.23 7.00
C LEU A 269 0.43 16.89 6.27
N HIS A 270 1.52 16.45 5.64
CA HIS A 270 1.64 15.21 4.86
C HIS A 270 3.01 14.53 5.07
N VAL A 271 3.46 14.49 6.32
CA VAL A 271 4.75 13.89 6.71
C VAL A 271 4.58 12.48 7.31
N PRO A 272 5.59 11.60 7.17
CA PRO A 272 5.60 10.31 7.87
C PRO A 272 5.74 10.49 9.38
N GLU A 273 5.54 9.42 10.14
CA GLU A 273 5.81 9.39 11.58
C GLU A 273 7.26 8.93 11.79
N THR A 274 8.11 9.85 12.22
CA THR A 274 9.51 9.61 12.55
C THR A 274 9.86 10.38 13.82
N PRO A 275 11.00 10.09 14.47
CA PRO A 275 11.48 10.89 15.60
C PRO A 275 11.59 12.39 15.29
N GLU A 276 11.91 12.74 14.05
CA GLU A 276 12.07 14.13 13.57
C GLU A 276 10.74 14.84 13.31
N THR A 277 9.66 14.11 13.01
CA THR A 277 8.33 14.70 12.72
C THR A 277 7.40 14.69 13.92
N LYS A 278 7.79 14.01 15.01
CA LYS A 278 7.03 13.99 16.27
C LYS A 278 6.98 15.40 16.88
N ASN A 279 5.76 15.89 17.12
CA ASN A 279 5.48 17.25 17.58
C ASN A 279 6.16 18.32 16.72
N LEU A 280 6.27 18.08 15.41
CA LEU A 280 6.78 19.05 14.44
C LEU A 280 6.04 20.38 14.52
N ILE A 281 4.72 20.34 14.74
CA ILE A 281 3.90 21.52 14.96
C ILE A 281 3.57 21.62 16.45
N GLY A 282 4.47 22.25 17.20
CA GLY A 282 4.29 22.60 18.61
C GLY A 282 3.82 24.04 18.79
N LYS A 283 3.82 24.51 20.05
CA LYS A 283 3.43 25.89 20.41
C LYS A 283 4.18 26.97 19.62
N LYS A 284 5.50 26.81 19.47
CA LYS A 284 6.37 27.75 18.75
C LYS A 284 5.98 27.87 17.28
N GLU A 285 5.69 26.75 16.63
CA GLU A 285 5.31 26.71 15.22
C GLU A 285 3.89 27.24 15.02
N LEU A 286 2.95 26.91 15.91
CA LEU A 286 1.59 27.46 15.93
C LEU A 286 1.60 29.00 16.09
N ASP A 287 2.49 29.55 16.92
CA ASP A 287 2.62 31.00 17.13
C ASP A 287 3.10 31.73 15.87
N LYS A 288 3.93 31.07 15.04
CA LYS A 288 4.43 31.61 13.76
C LYS A 288 3.39 31.61 12.65
N MET A 289 2.36 30.76 12.76
CA MET A 289 1.27 30.76 11.78
C MET A 289 0.59 32.14 11.72
N LYS A 290 0.06 32.50 10.55
CA LYS A 290 -0.69 33.74 10.39
C LYS A 290 -1.89 33.78 11.32
N THR A 291 -2.16 34.94 11.92
CA THR A 291 -3.38 35.12 12.72
C THR A 291 -4.61 34.97 11.81
N GLY A 292 -5.53 34.07 12.19
CA GLY A 292 -6.70 33.71 11.40
C GLY A 292 -6.46 32.64 10.31
N SER A 293 -5.31 31.97 10.34
CA SER A 293 -5.02 30.80 9.47
C SER A 293 -5.66 29.52 10.00
N TYR A 294 -5.51 28.44 9.22
CA TYR A 294 -6.09 27.13 9.49
C TYR A 294 -5.02 26.04 9.47
N LEU A 295 -5.16 25.04 10.33
CA LEU A 295 -4.29 23.86 10.38
C LEU A 295 -5.06 22.58 10.02
N ILE A 296 -4.48 21.75 9.15
CA ILE A 296 -5.07 20.48 8.72
C ILE A 296 -4.04 19.37 8.95
N ASN A 297 -4.41 18.34 9.72
CA ASN A 297 -3.58 17.17 9.93
C ASN A 297 -4.35 15.88 9.64
N ASN A 298 -4.13 15.37 8.43
CA ASN A 298 -4.63 14.07 7.96
C ASN A 298 -3.46 13.11 7.67
N ALA A 299 -2.32 13.33 8.33
CA ALA A 299 -1.11 12.55 8.14
C ALA A 299 -0.88 11.56 9.28
N ARG A 300 -0.37 12.05 10.41
CA ARG A 300 -0.02 11.23 11.58
C ARG A 300 -0.39 11.95 12.88
N GLY A 301 -0.93 11.18 13.84
CA GLY A 301 -1.46 11.71 15.08
C GLY A 301 -0.43 12.35 16.00
N SER A 302 0.85 11.97 15.87
CA SER A 302 1.97 12.46 16.68
C SER A 302 2.65 13.72 16.14
N VAL A 303 2.21 14.28 15.01
CA VAL A 303 2.87 15.42 14.34
C VAL A 303 2.51 16.76 14.96
N VAL A 304 1.31 16.89 15.53
CA VAL A 304 0.80 18.12 16.12
C VAL A 304 0.67 17.96 17.64
N ASP A 305 1.17 18.94 18.39
CA ASP A 305 0.81 19.06 19.80
C ASP A 305 -0.63 19.59 19.92
N ILE A 306 -1.58 18.67 20.10
CA ILE A 306 -3.00 19.02 20.14
C ILE A 306 -3.35 19.85 21.39
N ALA A 307 -2.63 19.69 22.51
CA ALA A 307 -2.87 20.52 23.68
C ALA A 307 -2.50 21.98 23.40
N ALA A 308 -1.35 22.21 22.74
CA ALA A 308 -0.96 23.55 22.29
C ALA A 308 -1.93 24.12 21.23
N LEU A 309 -2.42 23.28 20.30
CA LEU A 309 -3.42 23.69 19.32
C LEU A 309 -4.70 24.20 19.99
N VAL A 310 -5.19 23.50 21.01
CA VAL A 310 -6.37 23.90 21.79
C VAL A 310 -6.16 25.27 22.45
N GLU A 311 -5.00 25.53 23.06
CA GLU A 311 -4.67 26.83 23.65
C GLU A 311 -4.73 27.95 22.61
N VAL A 312 -4.02 27.78 21.50
CA VAL A 312 -3.90 28.78 20.43
C VAL A 312 -5.25 29.06 19.77
N MET A 313 -6.12 28.05 19.66
CA MET A 313 -7.49 28.22 19.16
C MET A 313 -8.39 28.94 20.16
N LYS A 314 -8.27 28.68 21.47
CA LYS A 314 -9.00 29.42 22.51
C LYS A 314 -8.60 30.90 22.52
N ASP A 315 -7.33 31.19 22.25
CA ASP A 315 -6.80 32.55 22.14
C ASP A 315 -7.20 33.25 20.82
N GLY A 316 -7.83 32.53 19.89
CA GLY A 316 -8.31 33.07 18.61
C GLY A 316 -7.21 33.35 17.59
N LYS A 317 -6.00 32.82 17.80
CA LYS A 317 -4.87 32.95 16.87
C LYS A 317 -5.12 32.16 15.59
N LEU A 318 -5.68 30.95 15.68
CA LEU A 318 -6.15 30.17 14.53
C LEU A 318 -7.66 30.27 14.36
N ALA A 319 -8.12 30.34 13.11
CA ALA A 319 -9.54 30.46 12.78
C ALA A 319 -10.29 29.11 12.72
N GLY A 320 -9.55 27.99 12.64
CA GLY A 320 -10.13 26.65 12.59
C GLY A 320 -9.06 25.58 12.37
N ALA A 321 -9.44 24.32 12.54
CA ALA A 321 -8.57 23.18 12.27
C ALA A 321 -9.34 21.95 11.79
N ALA A 322 -8.70 21.08 11.01
CA ALA A 322 -9.22 19.76 10.69
C ALA A 322 -8.22 18.68 11.13
N LEU A 323 -8.71 17.67 11.85
CA LEU A 323 -7.90 16.59 12.39
C LEU A 323 -8.57 15.25 12.06
N ASP A 324 -7.87 14.40 11.31
CA ASP A 324 -8.30 13.03 11.05
C ASP A 324 -7.59 12.00 11.93
N VAL A 325 -6.44 12.36 12.50
CA VAL A 325 -5.55 11.44 13.21
C VAL A 325 -5.16 11.99 14.59
N TYR A 326 -4.95 11.10 15.56
CA TYR A 326 -4.74 11.45 16.96
C TYR A 326 -3.59 10.66 17.61
N PRO A 327 -2.91 11.17 18.63
CA PRO A 327 -1.84 10.46 19.34
C PRO A 327 -2.25 9.08 19.86
N ASN A 328 -3.46 8.98 20.44
CA ASN A 328 -4.08 7.72 20.83
C ASN A 328 -5.45 7.61 20.16
N GLU A 329 -5.71 6.47 19.53
CA GLU A 329 -6.94 6.21 18.80
C GLU A 329 -7.69 5.00 19.37
N PRO A 330 -9.04 4.97 19.31
CA PRO A 330 -9.80 3.81 19.72
C PRO A 330 -9.48 2.56 18.90
N ALA A 331 -9.51 1.39 19.54
CA ALA A 331 -9.31 0.10 18.86
C ALA A 331 -10.51 -0.33 17.98
N GLY A 332 -11.65 0.37 18.07
CA GLY A 332 -12.85 0.07 17.31
C GLY A 332 -13.92 1.13 17.44
N ASN A 333 -15.02 0.93 16.71
CA ASN A 333 -16.13 1.87 16.68
C ASN A 333 -16.89 1.85 18.02
N GLY A 334 -17.21 3.04 18.52
CA GLY A 334 -17.97 3.23 19.76
C GLY A 334 -17.61 4.55 20.43
N ASP A 335 -18.16 4.78 21.62
CA ASP A 335 -18.07 6.05 22.34
C ASP A 335 -16.76 6.16 23.17
N TYR A 336 -15.63 5.89 22.51
CA TYR A 336 -14.31 5.80 23.15
C TYR A 336 -13.47 7.08 23.03
N PHE A 337 -13.87 8.03 22.16
CA PHE A 337 -13.15 9.28 21.98
C PHE A 337 -13.51 10.27 23.10
N ASN A 338 -12.82 10.14 24.23
CA ASN A 338 -13.07 10.88 25.47
C ASN A 338 -11.77 11.24 26.22
N ASN A 339 -11.88 11.93 27.35
CA ASN A 339 -10.73 12.41 28.13
C ASN A 339 -9.87 11.32 28.77
N GLU A 340 -10.35 10.08 28.87
CA GLU A 340 -9.55 8.94 29.34
C GLU A 340 -8.57 8.49 28.25
N LEU A 341 -9.00 8.56 26.98
CA LEU A 341 -8.14 8.25 25.84
C LEU A 341 -7.14 9.37 25.55
N ASN A 342 -7.60 10.62 25.52
CA ASN A 342 -6.73 11.78 25.35
C ASN A 342 -7.18 12.95 26.27
N PRO A 343 -6.33 13.48 27.16
CA PRO A 343 -6.75 14.46 28.18
C PRO A 343 -7.41 15.74 27.65
N TRP A 344 -7.08 16.16 26.42
CA TRP A 344 -7.55 17.37 25.76
C TRP A 344 -8.84 17.18 24.94
N THR A 345 -9.43 15.98 24.90
CA THR A 345 -10.55 15.66 23.99
C THR A 345 -11.77 16.57 24.17
N LYS A 346 -12.25 16.77 25.41
CA LYS A 346 -13.42 17.62 25.68
C LYS A 346 -13.17 19.07 25.32
N ASP A 347 -11.96 19.57 25.57
CA ASP A 347 -11.59 20.92 25.22
C ASP A 347 -11.59 21.10 23.70
N LEU A 348 -10.99 20.17 22.96
CA LEU A 348 -11.00 20.15 21.50
C LEU A 348 -12.42 20.08 20.93
N GLN A 349 -13.28 19.20 21.47
CA GLN A 349 -14.68 19.06 21.07
C GLN A 349 -15.53 20.31 21.32
N SER A 350 -15.13 21.15 22.28
CA SER A 350 -15.83 22.40 22.61
C SER A 350 -15.50 23.57 21.68
N LEU A 351 -14.44 23.43 20.87
CA LEU A 351 -14.00 24.48 19.96
C LEU A 351 -14.98 24.64 18.78
N LYS A 352 -15.06 25.86 18.28
CA LYS A 352 -15.79 26.18 17.06
C LYS A 352 -14.88 26.02 15.84
N ASN A 353 -15.49 25.75 14.69
CA ASN A 353 -14.80 25.61 13.41
C ASN A 353 -13.65 24.59 13.44
N VAL A 354 -13.88 23.47 14.14
CA VAL A 354 -13.00 22.30 14.15
C VAL A 354 -13.70 21.13 13.50
N ILE A 355 -13.04 20.49 12.55
CA ILE A 355 -13.52 19.26 11.91
C ILE A 355 -12.73 18.10 12.51
N LEU A 356 -13.44 17.17 13.14
CA LEU A 356 -12.88 15.95 13.72
C LEU A 356 -13.40 14.76 12.93
N THR A 357 -12.50 14.02 12.30
CA THR A 357 -12.84 12.78 11.59
C THR A 357 -12.13 11.58 12.22
N PRO A 358 -12.73 10.38 12.20
CA PRO A 358 -12.21 9.22 12.92
C PRO A 358 -11.25 8.39 12.04
N HIS A 359 -10.13 8.98 11.61
CA HIS A 359 -9.09 8.35 10.80
C HIS A 359 -9.64 7.71 9.50
N ILE A 360 -10.38 8.52 8.73
CA ILE A 360 -11.06 8.12 7.51
C ILE A 360 -10.47 8.71 6.24
N GLY A 361 -9.35 9.45 6.31
CA GLY A 361 -8.75 10.09 5.15
C GLY A 361 -8.46 9.14 3.98
N GLY A 362 -8.10 7.89 4.27
CA GLY A 362 -7.93 6.84 3.26
C GLY A 362 -9.09 5.84 3.11
N SER A 363 -10.19 6.06 3.82
CA SER A 363 -11.28 5.08 3.95
C SER A 363 -12.39 5.32 2.91
N THR A 364 -12.09 5.01 1.64
CA THR A 364 -13.04 5.08 0.51
C THR A 364 -13.15 3.73 -0.21
N GLU A 365 -14.24 3.50 -0.92
CA GLU A 365 -14.44 2.26 -1.70
C GLU A 365 -13.40 2.13 -2.82
N GLU A 366 -13.03 3.26 -3.45
CA GLU A 366 -12.00 3.33 -4.47
C GLU A 366 -10.63 2.97 -3.90
N ALA A 367 -10.28 3.50 -2.72
CA ALA A 367 -9.03 3.14 -2.04
C ALA A 367 -9.03 1.66 -1.63
N GLN A 368 -10.14 1.12 -1.11
CA GLN A 368 -10.22 -0.31 -0.78
C GLN A 368 -10.07 -1.20 -2.02
N SER A 369 -10.63 -0.80 -3.17
CA SER A 369 -10.47 -1.50 -4.44
C SER A 369 -9.03 -1.46 -4.96
N ALA A 370 -8.38 -0.29 -4.87
CA ALA A 370 -6.98 -0.10 -5.25
C ALA A 370 -6.03 -0.92 -4.35
N ILE A 371 -6.23 -0.88 -3.02
CA ILE A 371 -5.49 -1.69 -2.05
C ILE A 371 -5.66 -3.18 -2.36
N GLY A 372 -6.90 -3.63 -2.59
CA GLY A 372 -7.19 -5.01 -2.97
C GLY A 372 -6.40 -5.45 -4.20
N SER A 373 -6.34 -4.59 -5.21
CA SER A 373 -5.63 -4.84 -6.46
C SER A 373 -4.11 -4.83 -6.29
N GLU A 374 -3.56 -3.84 -5.59
CA GLU A 374 -2.12 -3.63 -5.40
C GLU A 374 -1.50 -4.76 -4.55
N VAL A 375 -2.07 -5.01 -3.37
CA VAL A 375 -1.61 -6.08 -2.49
C VAL A 375 -1.85 -7.44 -3.14
N GLY A 376 -3.02 -7.64 -3.76
CA GLY A 376 -3.31 -8.87 -4.51
C GLY A 376 -2.25 -9.16 -5.57
N GLN A 377 -1.87 -8.15 -6.38
CA GLN A 377 -0.81 -8.30 -7.38
C GLN A 377 0.57 -8.54 -6.75
N ALA A 378 0.90 -7.86 -5.64
CA ALA A 378 2.16 -8.08 -4.94
C ALA A 378 2.28 -9.53 -4.43
N LEU A 379 1.21 -10.04 -3.81
CA LEU A 379 1.11 -11.45 -3.41
C LEU A 379 1.28 -12.39 -4.60
N LEU A 380 0.63 -12.11 -5.73
CA LEU A 380 0.77 -12.93 -6.93
C LEU A 380 2.20 -12.95 -7.49
N ARG A 381 2.86 -11.79 -7.56
CA ARG A 381 4.24 -11.68 -8.02
C ARG A 381 5.20 -12.42 -7.09
N TYR A 382 4.99 -12.33 -5.79
CA TYR A 382 5.83 -13.04 -4.84
C TYR A 382 5.62 -14.56 -4.92
N VAL A 383 4.37 -15.03 -4.86
CA VAL A 383 4.06 -16.46 -4.88
C VAL A 383 4.47 -17.12 -6.19
N ASN A 384 4.26 -16.46 -7.34
CA ASN A 384 4.56 -17.06 -8.65
C ASN A 384 5.98 -16.79 -9.15
N GLU A 385 6.59 -15.65 -8.81
CA GLU A 385 7.86 -15.22 -9.40
C GLU A 385 8.96 -14.97 -8.38
N GLY A 386 8.66 -15.03 -7.08
CA GLY A 386 9.59 -14.73 -5.98
C GLY A 386 9.94 -13.24 -5.85
N ILE A 387 9.23 -12.33 -6.50
CA ILE A 387 9.61 -10.90 -6.51
C ILE A 387 9.24 -10.25 -5.18
N THR A 388 10.21 -9.59 -4.53
CA THR A 388 10.04 -8.92 -3.23
C THR A 388 9.96 -7.39 -3.34
N LEU A 389 9.77 -6.85 -4.54
CA LEU A 389 9.60 -5.40 -4.75
C LEU A 389 8.41 -4.87 -3.95
N GLY A 390 8.65 -3.89 -3.08
CA GLY A 390 7.65 -3.32 -2.17
C GLY A 390 7.39 -4.12 -0.89
N ALA A 391 8.21 -5.14 -0.58
CA ALA A 391 8.14 -5.83 0.70
C ALA A 391 8.66 -4.91 1.82
N VAL A 392 7.90 -4.76 2.90
CA VAL A 392 8.27 -3.84 3.99
C VAL A 392 9.37 -4.39 4.90
N ASN A 393 9.55 -5.72 4.93
CA ASN A 393 10.42 -6.42 5.89
C ASN A 393 11.53 -7.28 5.27
N LEU A 394 11.61 -7.38 3.94
CA LEU A 394 12.65 -8.14 3.23
C LEU A 394 13.48 -7.24 2.28
N PRO A 395 14.65 -7.71 1.81
CA PRO A 395 15.39 -7.06 0.73
C PRO A 395 14.59 -7.05 -0.59
N GLU A 396 14.76 -6.02 -1.41
CA GLU A 396 14.00 -5.86 -2.65
C GLU A 396 14.74 -6.47 -3.85
N VAL A 397 14.23 -7.58 -4.36
CA VAL A 397 14.82 -8.32 -5.47
C VAL A 397 13.79 -8.49 -6.59
N ASN A 398 14.22 -8.18 -7.81
CA ASN A 398 13.40 -8.27 -9.01
C ASN A 398 14.24 -8.72 -10.21
N LEU A 399 13.94 -9.89 -10.76
CA LEU A 399 14.50 -10.35 -12.03
C LEU A 399 13.46 -10.24 -13.13
N ARG A 400 13.91 -9.89 -14.35
CA ARG A 400 13.05 -9.96 -15.54
C ARG A 400 12.41 -11.35 -15.62
N SER A 401 11.10 -11.37 -15.85
CA SER A 401 10.33 -12.62 -15.94
C SER A 401 11.00 -13.57 -16.94
N ALA A 402 11.04 -14.87 -16.62
CA ALA A 402 11.66 -15.85 -17.51
C ALA A 402 10.89 -15.88 -18.83
N VAL A 403 11.60 -15.86 -19.96
CA VAL A 403 10.96 -15.95 -21.26
C VAL A 403 10.49 -17.40 -21.40
N THR A 404 9.17 -17.57 -21.55
CA THR A 404 8.44 -18.85 -21.69
C THR A 404 9.05 -19.85 -22.70
N GLU A 405 9.94 -19.39 -23.57
CA GLU A 405 10.46 -20.12 -24.73
C GLU A 405 11.68 -21.00 -24.43
N GLU A 406 12.27 -20.91 -23.23
CA GLU A 406 13.39 -21.78 -22.85
C GLU A 406 12.89 -23.02 -22.09
N PRO A 407 12.79 -24.19 -22.74
CA PRO A 407 12.46 -25.43 -22.06
C PRO A 407 13.53 -25.72 -20.98
N ASN A 408 13.11 -26.27 -19.84
CA ASN A 408 13.97 -26.64 -18.71
C ASN A 408 14.66 -25.47 -17.98
N SER A 409 14.03 -24.29 -17.97
CA SER A 409 14.41 -23.17 -17.10
C SER A 409 13.73 -23.30 -15.73
N LEU A 410 14.50 -23.04 -14.67
CA LEU A 410 14.06 -23.08 -13.27
C LEU A 410 14.50 -21.80 -12.57
N ARG A 411 13.59 -21.16 -11.85
CA ARG A 411 13.93 -20.05 -10.96
C ARG A 411 14.11 -20.57 -9.54
N VAL A 412 15.26 -20.24 -8.96
CA VAL A 412 15.65 -20.55 -7.60
C VAL A 412 15.52 -19.28 -6.76
N VAL A 413 14.78 -19.39 -5.66
CA VAL A 413 14.67 -18.39 -4.61
C VAL A 413 15.28 -18.96 -3.35
N TYR A 414 16.18 -18.21 -2.72
CA TYR A 414 16.84 -18.63 -1.50
C TYR A 414 16.94 -17.48 -0.51
N ILE A 415 16.26 -17.62 0.63
CA ILE A 415 16.33 -16.69 1.75
C ILE A 415 17.30 -17.23 2.78
N HIS A 416 18.27 -16.42 3.19
CA HIS A 416 19.30 -16.85 4.13
C HIS A 416 19.73 -15.74 5.09
N LYS A 417 20.43 -16.13 6.16
CA LYS A 417 21.10 -15.16 7.01
C LYS A 417 22.24 -14.48 6.25
N ASN A 418 22.40 -13.19 6.45
CA ASN A 418 23.45 -12.39 5.82
C ASN A 418 24.82 -12.67 6.44
N VAL A 419 25.41 -13.83 6.14
CA VAL A 419 26.72 -14.26 6.64
C VAL A 419 27.69 -14.60 5.51
N PRO A 420 29.00 -14.33 5.68
CA PRO A 420 29.98 -14.60 4.64
C PRO A 420 30.04 -16.07 4.20
N GLY A 421 30.18 -16.29 2.90
CA GLY A 421 30.38 -17.62 2.32
C GLY A 421 29.12 -18.33 1.84
N VAL A 422 27.92 -17.86 2.19
CA VAL A 422 26.66 -18.49 1.74
C VAL A 422 26.52 -18.42 0.22
N LEU A 423 26.76 -17.26 -0.40
CA LEU A 423 26.71 -17.13 -1.86
C LEU A 423 27.68 -18.07 -2.59
N ARG A 424 28.86 -18.34 -2.01
CA ARG A 424 29.81 -19.31 -2.57
C ARG A 424 29.25 -20.73 -2.52
N GLN A 425 28.57 -21.10 -1.44
CA GLN A 425 27.95 -22.42 -1.30
C GLN A 425 26.77 -22.58 -2.27
N VAL A 426 25.90 -21.58 -2.35
CA VAL A 426 24.75 -21.57 -3.28
C VAL A 426 25.26 -21.66 -4.73
N ASN A 427 26.19 -20.81 -5.14
CA ASN A 427 26.76 -20.87 -6.49
C ASN A 427 27.53 -22.18 -6.75
N GLY A 428 28.05 -22.84 -5.72
CA GLY A 428 28.62 -24.18 -5.81
C GLY A 428 27.58 -25.24 -6.16
N ILE A 429 26.40 -25.19 -5.54
CA ILE A 429 25.27 -26.08 -5.87
C ILE A 429 24.76 -25.81 -7.29
N LEU A 430 24.65 -24.54 -7.67
CA LEU A 430 24.18 -24.15 -9.01
C LEU A 430 25.22 -24.38 -10.12
N SER A 431 26.46 -24.74 -9.78
CA SER A 431 27.59 -24.77 -10.73
C SER A 431 27.47 -25.82 -11.84
N GLU A 432 26.63 -26.83 -11.66
CA GLU A 432 26.34 -27.85 -12.69
C GLU A 432 25.34 -27.34 -13.74
N HIS A 433 24.74 -26.16 -13.51
CA HIS A 433 23.77 -25.53 -14.39
C HIS A 433 24.26 -24.15 -14.88
N ASN A 434 23.72 -23.70 -16.00
CA ASN A 434 23.99 -22.37 -16.49
C ASN A 434 23.09 -21.36 -15.75
N VAL A 435 23.68 -20.35 -15.13
CA VAL A 435 22.95 -19.28 -14.43
C VAL A 435 22.75 -18.11 -15.39
N ASP A 436 21.54 -17.99 -15.93
CA ASP A 436 21.20 -16.95 -16.92
C ASP A 436 21.05 -15.57 -16.28
N LYS A 437 20.54 -15.54 -15.05
CA LYS A 437 20.29 -14.33 -14.29
C LYS A 437 20.47 -14.63 -12.81
N GLN A 438 21.04 -13.68 -12.08
CA GLN A 438 21.14 -13.75 -10.64
C GLN A 438 21.09 -12.35 -10.06
N MET A 439 20.33 -12.18 -8.99
CA MET A 439 20.30 -10.97 -8.19
C MET A 439 20.28 -11.38 -6.72
N SER A 440 21.06 -10.68 -5.91
CA SER A 440 21.04 -10.84 -4.46
C SER A 440 21.07 -9.47 -3.82
N ASP A 441 20.26 -9.33 -2.77
CA ASP A 441 20.22 -8.13 -1.93
C ASP A 441 20.12 -8.56 -0.45
N SER A 442 20.51 -7.67 0.45
CA SER A 442 20.52 -7.94 1.89
C SER A 442 20.08 -6.73 2.70
N ARG A 443 19.34 -6.99 3.78
CA ARG A 443 18.81 -5.97 4.69
C ARG A 443 18.95 -6.48 6.11
N GLY A 444 19.85 -5.86 6.88
CA GLY A 444 20.21 -6.34 8.22
C GLY A 444 20.73 -7.77 8.18
N ASP A 445 20.11 -8.65 8.97
CA ASP A 445 20.50 -10.05 9.13
C ASP A 445 19.93 -10.99 8.05
N VAL A 446 19.08 -10.50 7.15
CA VAL A 446 18.42 -11.32 6.12
C VAL A 446 18.93 -10.93 4.73
N ALA A 447 19.19 -11.94 3.92
CA ALA A 447 19.58 -11.81 2.52
C ALA A 447 18.65 -12.66 1.64
N TYR A 448 18.40 -12.15 0.44
CA TYR A 448 17.54 -12.77 -0.54
C TYR A 448 18.32 -12.96 -1.83
N LEU A 449 18.32 -14.19 -2.35
CA LEU A 449 18.91 -14.53 -3.64
C LEU A 449 17.82 -15.05 -4.56
N MET A 450 17.81 -14.53 -5.78
CA MET A 450 17.02 -15.05 -6.88
C MET A 450 17.95 -15.37 -8.05
N ALA A 451 17.80 -16.55 -8.64
CA ALA A 451 18.55 -16.97 -9.82
C ALA A 451 17.66 -17.71 -10.81
N ASP A 452 17.80 -17.41 -12.10
CA ASP A 452 17.23 -18.22 -13.18
C ASP A 452 18.35 -19.13 -13.71
N ILE A 453 18.11 -20.44 -13.70
CA ILE A 453 19.03 -21.45 -14.23
C ILE A 453 18.39 -22.21 -15.39
N SER A 454 19.19 -22.59 -16.38
CA SER A 454 18.75 -23.34 -17.57
C SER A 454 19.29 -24.77 -17.61
N ASN A 455 18.65 -25.60 -18.44
CA ASN A 455 18.98 -27.01 -18.68
C ASN A 455 18.85 -27.90 -17.43
N VAL A 456 17.85 -27.65 -16.58
CA VAL A 456 17.59 -28.48 -15.39
C VAL A 456 16.71 -29.67 -15.76
N ARG A 457 17.17 -30.89 -15.48
CA ARG A 457 16.35 -32.10 -15.67
C ARG A 457 15.37 -32.26 -14.51
N GLU A 458 14.18 -32.81 -14.77
CA GLU A 458 13.15 -32.96 -13.73
C GLU A 458 13.62 -33.79 -12.53
N ASP A 459 14.46 -34.81 -12.74
CA ASP A 459 15.04 -35.64 -11.69
C ASP A 459 16.07 -34.91 -10.81
N GLU A 460 16.59 -33.77 -11.27
CA GLU A 460 17.58 -32.95 -10.56
C GLU A 460 16.92 -31.92 -9.65
N ILE A 461 15.69 -31.48 -9.96
CA ILE A 461 14.96 -30.45 -9.19
C ILE A 461 14.90 -30.80 -7.70
N ARG A 462 14.56 -32.06 -7.38
CA ARG A 462 14.49 -32.52 -5.99
C ARG A 462 15.85 -32.53 -5.28
N LYS A 463 16.92 -32.88 -6.00
CA LYS A 463 18.29 -32.87 -5.47
C LYS A 463 18.78 -31.44 -5.23
N LEU A 464 18.48 -30.54 -6.16
CA LEU A 464 18.75 -29.11 -6.06
C LEU A 464 18.05 -28.51 -4.84
N TYR A 465 16.77 -28.80 -4.67
CA TYR A 465 15.99 -28.38 -3.50
C TYR A 465 16.64 -28.84 -2.20
N GLN A 466 16.86 -30.16 -2.07
CA GLN A 466 17.43 -30.74 -0.86
C GLN A 466 18.83 -30.18 -0.56
N SER A 467 19.67 -29.99 -1.58
CA SER A 467 21.02 -29.45 -1.42
C SER A 467 21.01 -28.01 -0.91
N LEU A 468 20.03 -27.21 -1.33
CA LEU A 468 19.85 -25.84 -0.85
C LEU A 468 19.28 -25.80 0.57
N GLU A 469 18.34 -26.71 0.90
CA GLU A 469 17.75 -26.83 2.23
C GLU A 469 18.78 -27.32 3.28
N ASP A 470 19.66 -28.24 2.88
CA ASP A 470 20.69 -28.82 3.73
C ASP A 470 21.87 -27.86 4.00
N LEU A 471 21.91 -26.68 3.38
CA LEU A 471 23.00 -25.72 3.58
C LEU A 471 23.07 -25.29 5.06
N PRO A 472 24.20 -25.56 5.75
CA PRO A 472 24.31 -25.30 7.17
C PRO A 472 24.39 -23.79 7.43
N CYS A 473 23.30 -23.24 7.98
CA CYS A 473 23.33 -21.98 8.69
C CYS A 473 24.18 -22.14 9.96
N LYS A 474 25.41 -21.61 9.98
CA LYS A 474 26.29 -21.66 11.16
C LYS A 474 25.79 -20.74 12.29
N SER A 475 24.77 -21.16 13.05
CA SER A 475 24.55 -20.71 14.45
C SER A 475 23.65 -21.71 15.22
N PRO A 476 23.89 -21.96 16.53
CA PRO A 476 23.13 -22.94 17.33
C PRO A 476 21.67 -22.52 17.65
N SER A 477 21.20 -21.41 17.08
CA SER A 477 19.81 -20.94 17.10
C SER A 477 19.09 -21.12 15.75
N CYS A 478 19.73 -21.75 14.77
CA CYS A 478 19.18 -21.90 13.43
C CYS A 478 18.28 -23.14 13.34
N THR A 479 16.95 -22.94 13.33
CA THR A 479 16.03 -23.89 12.71
C THR A 479 16.25 -23.85 11.19
N PRO A 480 16.11 -24.97 10.46
CA PRO A 480 16.12 -24.95 8.99
C PRO A 480 14.88 -24.18 8.54
N SER A 481 15.04 -22.89 8.28
CA SER A 481 13.96 -22.01 7.84
C SER A 481 14.51 -20.97 6.87
N GLY A 482 15.32 -21.43 5.90
CA GLY A 482 15.48 -20.72 4.64
C GLY A 482 14.38 -21.22 3.72
N PHE A 483 13.43 -20.36 3.35
CA PHE A 483 12.47 -20.71 2.31
C PHE A 483 13.25 -20.92 1.00
N VAL A 484 13.34 -22.18 0.56
CA VAL A 484 13.81 -22.53 -0.78
C VAL A 484 12.56 -22.56 -1.67
N GLY A 485 12.46 -21.60 -2.59
CA GLY A 485 11.41 -21.58 -3.60
C GLY A 485 11.98 -22.04 -4.94
N LEU A 486 11.39 -23.07 -5.53
CA LEU A 486 11.70 -23.49 -6.90
C LEU A 486 10.49 -23.19 -7.79
N VAL A 487 10.70 -22.38 -8.83
CA VAL A 487 9.64 -21.94 -9.73
C VAL A 487 9.89 -22.46 -11.15
N THR A 488 9.01 -23.33 -11.65
CA THR A 488 9.12 -23.96 -12.98
C THR A 488 8.09 -23.41 -13.98
N ASN A 489 8.30 -23.72 -15.27
CA ASN A 489 7.44 -23.32 -16.39
C ASN A 489 6.30 -24.37 -16.63
N PRO A 490 5.06 -23.99 -17.00
CA PRO A 490 3.92 -24.93 -17.09
C PRO A 490 4.03 -26.04 -18.14
N CYS A 491 4.97 -25.98 -19.10
CA CYS A 491 5.10 -27.00 -20.15
C CYS A 491 5.51 -28.40 -19.64
N ASN A 492 5.85 -28.55 -18.36
CA ASN A 492 6.20 -29.82 -17.75
C ASN A 492 5.05 -30.48 -16.94
N SER A 493 3.80 -29.99 -17.03
CA SER A 493 2.68 -30.61 -16.30
C SER A 493 2.14 -31.87 -17.01
N MET A 494 2.90 -32.96 -16.97
CA MET A 494 2.38 -34.29 -17.28
C MET A 494 2.78 -35.33 -16.24
N TYR A 495 2.88 -34.94 -14.96
CA TYR A 495 2.83 -35.86 -13.82
C TYR A 495 2.03 -35.24 -12.67
N SER A 496 0.70 -35.23 -12.85
CA SER A 496 -0.22 -35.38 -11.73
C SER A 496 -0.17 -36.85 -11.35
N ASP A 497 0.79 -37.25 -10.52
CA ASP A 497 0.60 -38.45 -9.71
C ASP A 497 0.74 -38.11 -8.24
N LYS A 498 -0.22 -38.66 -7.51
CA LYS A 498 -0.57 -38.35 -6.14
C LYS A 498 0.67 -38.44 -5.24
N THR A 499 0.72 -37.59 -4.21
CA THR A 499 1.65 -37.65 -3.05
C THR A 499 2.97 -36.87 -3.16
N THR A 500 2.95 -35.53 -3.14
CA THR A 500 4.14 -34.79 -2.64
C THR A 500 3.82 -33.37 -2.12
N VAL A 501 2.88 -33.25 -1.18
CA VAL A 501 2.93 -32.19 -0.15
C VAL A 501 2.31 -32.80 1.10
N LEU A 502 3.10 -33.51 1.91
CA LEU A 502 2.74 -33.84 3.29
C LEU A 502 3.98 -34.37 4.04
N ALA A 503 4.34 -33.61 5.08
CA ALA A 503 4.93 -34.09 6.32
C ALA A 503 6.36 -34.65 6.30
N GLY A 504 7.34 -33.75 6.33
CA GLY A 504 8.72 -34.04 6.77
C GLY A 504 8.89 -34.20 8.29
N GLN A 505 7.85 -34.59 9.05
CA GLN A 505 7.96 -34.81 10.50
C GLN A 505 6.97 -35.83 11.11
N LEU A 506 6.09 -36.46 10.33
CA LEU A 506 5.15 -37.48 10.85
C LEU A 506 5.54 -38.93 10.52
N PHE A 507 6.53 -39.16 9.64
CA PHE A 507 6.84 -40.52 9.19
C PHE A 507 7.80 -41.28 10.13
N GLU A 508 8.70 -40.59 10.85
CA GLU A 508 9.59 -41.28 11.82
C GLU A 508 8.88 -41.67 13.11
N SER A 509 7.85 -40.92 13.54
CA SER A 509 7.13 -41.18 14.80
C SER A 509 6.17 -42.36 14.69
N MET A 510 5.56 -42.59 13.53
CA MET A 510 4.65 -43.72 13.32
C MET A 510 5.38 -45.06 13.12
N VAL A 511 6.57 -45.04 12.52
CA VAL A 511 7.36 -46.27 12.34
C VAL A 511 7.95 -46.75 13.67
N LEU A 512 8.33 -45.83 14.58
CA LEU A 512 8.77 -46.21 15.93
C LEU A 512 7.62 -46.75 16.79
N LEU A 513 6.40 -46.19 16.70
CA LEU A 513 5.24 -46.70 17.45
C LEU A 513 4.79 -48.07 16.94
N ALA A 514 4.85 -48.32 15.62
CA ALA A 514 4.52 -49.62 15.05
C ALA A 514 5.56 -50.70 15.42
N PHE A 515 6.85 -50.34 15.53
CA PHE A 515 7.90 -51.27 15.97
C PHE A 515 7.82 -51.59 17.47
N LEU A 516 7.45 -50.63 18.31
CA LEU A 516 7.21 -50.87 19.74
C LEU A 516 5.98 -51.75 19.98
N TYR A 517 4.89 -51.56 19.21
CA TYR A 517 3.67 -52.36 19.36
C TYR A 517 3.84 -53.82 18.89
N ILE A 518 4.71 -54.07 17.90
CA ILE A 518 5.02 -55.44 17.41
C ILE A 518 5.98 -56.18 18.37
N LEU A 519 6.88 -55.48 19.06
CA LEU A 519 7.76 -56.07 20.07
C LEU A 519 7.04 -56.39 21.39
N GLU A 520 5.99 -55.64 21.74
CA GLU A 520 5.20 -55.88 22.95
C GLU A 520 4.22 -57.07 22.78
N TYR A 521 3.72 -57.32 21.56
CA TYR A 521 2.86 -58.48 21.28
C TYR A 521 3.60 -59.82 21.12
N SER A 522 4.92 -59.78 20.85
CA SER A 522 5.74 -60.99 20.73
C SER A 522 6.14 -61.59 22.09
N LYS A 523 6.03 -60.83 23.20
CA LYS A 523 6.36 -61.31 24.56
C LYS A 523 5.20 -61.99 25.29
N THR A 524 3.98 -61.97 24.75
CA THR A 524 2.79 -62.50 25.43
C THR A 524 2.30 -63.85 24.87
N ALA A 525 3.03 -64.45 23.91
CA ALA A 525 2.66 -65.70 23.26
C ALA A 525 3.57 -66.91 23.61
N LEU A 526 4.33 -66.84 24.71
CA LEU A 526 5.19 -67.94 25.18
C LEU A 526 5.14 -68.03 26.71
N PHE A 527 3.98 -68.44 27.25
CA PHE A 527 3.82 -69.13 28.53
C PHE A 527 2.43 -69.78 28.56
N VAL A 528 2.36 -70.98 27.97
CA VAL A 528 1.75 -72.15 28.61
C VAL A 528 2.90 -72.95 29.20
#